data_AF-A0A0Q6SJS2-F1
#
_entry.id   AF-A0A0Q6SJS2-F1
#
_cell.length_a   1.000
_cell.length_b   1.000
_cell.length_c   1.000
_cell.angle_alpha   90.00
_cell.angle_beta   90.00
_cell.angle_gamma   90.00
#
_symmetry.space_group_name_H-M   'P 1'
#
loop_
_entity.id
_entity.type
_entity.pdbx_description
1 polymer ?
#
loop_
_entity_poly.entity_id
_entity_poly.type
_entity_poly.pdbx_seq_one_letter_code
_entity_poly.pdbx_strand_id
1 'polypeptide(L)'
;METLVVAALAAGQVHAAPLSLHDATITATYNGSAADVLGLDHLFAQEPGSNTSTLDPTDSGVEFLTADYLFGFDFGADGKLTIYENMPVPTGDYKLTFDFGATLPAAITSFTLLDGSQADGVPGLSVIDGHTIGLDLGGLAWHGDFASITTQIGAAGSGTSVPEPAVPALLLAGACALALGRKRGRRA
;
A
#
# COMPACT_ATOMS: atom_id res chain seq x y z
N MET A 1 30.53 8.52 -42.99
CA MET A 1 29.63 9.19 -42.03
C MET A 1 28.63 8.17 -41.55
N GLU A 2 28.91 7.54 -40.42
CA GLU A 2 27.99 6.60 -39.76
C GLU A 2 26.97 7.41 -38.96
N THR A 3 25.69 7.13 -39.14
CA THR A 3 24.60 7.79 -38.41
C THR A 3 24.15 6.84 -37.31
N LEU A 4 24.49 7.15 -36.07
CA LEU A 4 24.01 6.46 -34.89
C LEU A 4 22.56 6.90 -34.61
N VAL A 5 21.61 5.96 -34.66
CA VAL A 5 20.21 6.21 -34.28
C VAL A 5 20.04 5.81 -32.81
N VAL A 6 19.79 6.78 -31.95
CA VAL A 6 19.41 6.54 -30.55
C VAL A 6 17.91 6.30 -30.51
N ALA A 7 17.50 5.06 -30.26
CA ALA A 7 16.11 4.73 -29.95
C ALA A 7 15.86 5.03 -28.46
N ALA A 8 15.12 6.10 -28.16
CA ALA A 8 14.64 6.36 -26.82
C ALA A 8 13.51 5.38 -26.49
N LEU A 9 13.77 4.40 -25.62
CA LEU A 9 12.71 3.59 -25.02
C LEU A 9 11.92 4.46 -24.05
N ALA A 10 10.64 4.69 -24.36
CA ALA A 10 9.69 5.25 -23.40
C ALA A 10 9.37 4.16 -22.36
N ALA A 11 9.98 4.25 -21.18
CA ALA A 11 9.59 3.43 -20.04
C ALA A 11 8.24 3.92 -19.52
N GLY A 12 7.21 3.09 -19.60
CA GLY A 12 5.92 3.36 -18.95
C GLY A 12 6.08 3.37 -17.44
N GLN A 13 5.43 4.32 -16.76
CA GLN A 13 5.40 4.33 -15.30
C GLN A 13 4.51 3.18 -14.80
N VAL A 14 5.09 2.24 -14.08
CA VAL A 14 4.33 1.21 -13.37
C VAL A 14 3.71 1.88 -12.14
N HIS A 15 2.40 2.07 -12.16
CA HIS A 15 1.66 2.49 -10.97
C HIS A 15 1.46 1.28 -10.04
N ALA A 16 1.56 1.50 -8.74
CA ALA A 16 1.24 0.46 -7.76
C ALA A 16 -0.26 0.12 -7.84
N ALA A 17 -0.57 -1.17 -7.87
CA ALA A 17 -1.94 -1.68 -7.84
C ALA A 17 -2.30 -2.12 -6.41
N PRO A 18 -3.58 -2.10 -6.01
CA PRO A 18 -4.03 -2.67 -4.74
C PRO A 18 -3.50 -4.09 -4.56
N LEU A 19 -2.91 -4.36 -3.39
CA LEU A 19 -2.35 -5.66 -3.07
C LEU A 19 -3.43 -6.56 -2.47
N SER A 20 -3.69 -7.71 -3.08
CA SER A 20 -4.58 -8.72 -2.51
C SER A 20 -3.99 -9.31 -1.23
N LEU A 21 -4.79 -9.37 -0.17
CA LEU A 21 -4.43 -9.92 1.15
C LEU A 21 -5.16 -11.24 1.49
N HIS A 22 -5.94 -11.82 0.57
CA HIS A 22 -6.78 -13.01 0.83
C HIS A 22 -6.14 -14.17 1.61
N ASP A 23 -4.85 -14.44 1.40
CA ASP A 23 -4.13 -15.54 2.07
C ASP A 23 -3.08 -15.01 3.07
N ALA A 24 -3.16 -13.73 3.44
CA ALA A 24 -2.18 -13.08 4.28
C ALA A 24 -2.27 -13.58 5.73
N THR A 25 -1.11 -13.87 6.31
CA THR A 25 -0.94 -13.96 7.76
C THR A 25 -0.18 -12.74 8.21
N ILE A 26 -0.77 -11.97 9.12
CA ILE A 26 -0.27 -10.66 9.54
C ILE A 26 0.22 -10.79 10.98
N THR A 27 1.46 -10.41 11.23
CA THR A 27 2.04 -10.27 12.57
C THR A 27 2.24 -8.80 12.88
N ALA A 28 1.67 -8.33 13.98
CA ALA A 28 1.66 -6.95 14.38
C ALA A 28 2.54 -6.69 15.61
N THR A 29 3.01 -5.45 15.75
CA THR A 29 3.58 -4.93 17.00
C THR A 29 3.08 -3.51 17.24
N TYR A 30 2.96 -3.12 18.51
CA TYR A 30 2.58 -1.78 18.93
C TYR A 30 3.64 -1.21 19.87
N ASN A 31 4.22 -0.07 19.49
CA ASN A 31 5.40 0.52 20.14
C ASN A 31 6.56 -0.48 20.33
N GLY A 32 6.70 -1.42 19.38
CA GLY A 32 7.71 -2.49 19.39
C GLY A 32 7.34 -3.71 20.24
N SER A 33 6.18 -3.72 20.89
CA SER A 33 5.69 -4.81 21.72
C SER A 33 4.68 -5.67 20.98
N ALA A 34 4.93 -6.97 20.91
CA ALA A 34 3.96 -7.96 20.44
C ALA A 34 2.85 -8.20 21.49
N ALA A 35 3.17 -8.15 22.78
CA ALA A 35 2.21 -8.44 23.85
C ALA A 35 1.10 -7.38 23.99
N ASP A 36 1.28 -6.23 23.35
CA ASP A 36 0.34 -5.11 23.37
C ASP A 36 -0.56 -5.07 22.11
N VAL A 37 -0.57 -6.14 21.32
CA VAL A 37 -1.50 -6.33 20.19
C VAL A 37 -2.28 -7.63 20.37
N LEU A 38 -3.59 -7.53 20.20
CA LEU A 38 -4.57 -8.59 20.39
C LEU A 38 -5.24 -8.88 19.04
N GLY A 39 -5.12 -10.11 18.55
CA GLY A 39 -5.60 -10.54 17.24
C GLY A 39 -6.92 -11.29 17.32
N LEU A 40 -7.71 -11.20 16.25
CA LEU A 40 -9.02 -11.82 16.13
C LEU A 40 -8.96 -13.34 16.22
N ASP A 41 -7.94 -13.99 15.63
CA ASP A 41 -7.75 -15.44 15.68
C ASP A 41 -7.58 -15.99 17.12
N HIS A 42 -7.17 -15.12 18.04
CA HIS A 42 -7.08 -15.40 19.48
C HIS A 42 -8.25 -14.80 20.27
N LEU A 43 -9.33 -14.39 19.60
CA LEU A 43 -10.50 -13.72 20.18
C LEU A 43 -10.12 -12.49 21.03
N PHE A 44 -9.05 -11.80 20.62
CA PHE A 44 -8.45 -10.68 21.34
C PHE A 44 -7.97 -11.03 22.77
N ALA A 45 -7.68 -12.31 23.06
CA ALA A 45 -7.08 -12.70 24.33
C ALA A 45 -5.63 -12.21 24.43
N GLN A 46 -5.19 -11.80 25.61
CA GLN A 46 -3.80 -11.40 25.85
C GLN A 46 -2.95 -12.62 26.20
N GLU A 47 -2.39 -13.28 25.18
CA GLU A 47 -1.58 -14.49 25.32
C GLU A 47 -0.44 -14.52 24.28
N PRO A 48 0.58 -15.39 24.46
CA PRO A 48 1.64 -15.53 23.47
C PRO A 48 1.10 -15.91 22.09
N GLY A 49 1.45 -15.13 21.07
CA GLY A 49 1.01 -15.34 19.69
C GLY A 49 -0.21 -14.50 19.28
N SER A 50 -0.91 -13.87 20.22
CA SER A 50 -2.09 -13.03 19.94
C SER A 50 -1.83 -11.88 18.99
N ASN A 51 -0.58 -11.48 18.77
CA ASN A 51 -0.23 -10.44 17.83
C ASN A 51 -0.22 -10.92 16.36
N THR A 52 -0.66 -12.14 16.08
CA THR A 52 -0.79 -12.68 14.73
C THR A 52 -2.25 -12.98 14.42
N SER A 53 -2.69 -12.63 13.21
CA SER A 53 -4.03 -12.96 12.71
C SER A 53 -4.01 -13.18 11.20
N THR A 54 -4.89 -14.05 10.72
CA THR A 54 -5.35 -14.09 9.33
C THR A 54 -6.50 -13.09 9.15
N LEU A 55 -6.89 -12.84 7.89
CA LEU A 55 -8.05 -11.99 7.59
C LEU A 55 -9.35 -12.64 8.06
N ASP A 56 -10.29 -11.84 8.57
CA ASP A 56 -11.65 -12.32 8.82
C ASP A 56 -12.34 -12.67 7.49
N PRO A 57 -12.68 -13.95 7.22
CA PRO A 57 -13.36 -14.33 5.98
C PRO A 57 -14.79 -13.76 5.89
N THR A 58 -15.33 -13.25 7.00
CA THR A 58 -16.67 -12.67 7.07
C THR A 58 -16.70 -11.15 7.04
N ASP A 59 -15.53 -10.49 7.07
CA ASP A 59 -15.41 -9.02 7.04
C ASP A 59 -16.31 -8.35 8.11
N SER A 60 -16.37 -8.97 9.30
CA SER A 60 -17.36 -8.67 10.34
C SER A 60 -16.81 -7.83 11.49
N GLY A 61 -15.49 -7.65 11.56
CA GLY A 61 -14.80 -6.91 12.60
C GLY A 61 -13.34 -6.66 12.28
N VAL A 62 -12.63 -6.09 13.25
CA VAL A 62 -11.20 -5.77 13.14
C VAL A 62 -10.34 -7.02 13.31
N GLU A 63 -9.24 -7.14 12.57
CA GLU A 63 -8.23 -8.19 12.77
C GLU A 63 -7.43 -7.98 14.05
N PHE A 64 -7.19 -6.73 14.44
CA PHE A 64 -6.39 -6.40 15.62
C PHE A 64 -7.00 -5.30 16.49
N LEU A 65 -6.76 -5.41 17.79
CA LEU A 65 -6.92 -4.37 18.79
C LEU A 65 -5.57 -4.11 19.47
N THR A 66 -5.27 -2.88 19.83
CA THR A 66 -4.23 -2.63 20.84
C THR A 66 -4.71 -3.14 22.21
N ALA A 67 -3.80 -3.57 23.08
CA ALA A 67 -4.16 -4.11 24.40
C ALA A 67 -4.79 -3.08 25.35
N ASP A 68 -4.56 -1.79 25.09
CA ASP A 68 -5.22 -0.67 25.75
C ASP A 68 -6.60 -0.32 25.12
N TYR A 69 -6.99 -1.03 24.06
CA TYR A 69 -8.23 -0.86 23.29
C TYR A 69 -8.40 0.54 22.67
N LEU A 70 -7.32 1.31 22.52
CA LEU A 70 -7.36 2.62 21.87
C LEU A 70 -7.63 2.50 20.37
N PHE A 71 -7.05 1.50 19.71
CA PHE A 71 -7.16 1.35 18.26
C PHE A 71 -7.66 -0.03 17.84
N GLY A 72 -8.45 -0.04 16.78
CA GLY A 72 -8.79 -1.22 16.00
C GLY A 72 -8.25 -1.13 14.58
N PHE A 73 -7.81 -2.27 14.03
CA PHE A 73 -7.22 -2.36 12.69
C PHE A 73 -7.94 -3.44 11.90
N ASP A 74 -8.52 -3.02 10.79
CA ASP A 74 -9.35 -3.82 9.90
C ASP A 74 -8.72 -3.85 8.51
N PHE A 75 -8.34 -5.04 8.06
CA PHE A 75 -7.68 -5.31 6.80
C PHE A 75 -8.68 -5.89 5.79
N GLY A 76 -9.00 -5.09 4.78
CA GLY A 76 -9.73 -5.58 3.62
C GLY A 76 -8.88 -6.50 2.76
N ALA A 77 -9.51 -7.51 2.16
CA ALA A 77 -8.86 -8.43 1.22
C ALA A 77 -8.24 -7.73 -0.02
N ASP A 78 -8.66 -6.50 -0.33
CA ASP A 78 -8.13 -5.66 -1.40
C ASP A 78 -6.91 -4.81 -0.97
N GLY A 79 -6.37 -5.03 0.22
CA GLY A 79 -5.21 -4.31 0.75
C GLY A 79 -5.54 -2.97 1.37
N LYS A 80 -6.83 -2.66 1.57
CA LYS A 80 -7.21 -1.55 2.44
C LYS A 80 -6.93 -1.88 3.88
N LEU A 81 -6.47 -0.87 4.62
CA LEU A 81 -6.40 -0.92 6.07
C LEU A 81 -7.21 0.25 6.62
N THR A 82 -8.28 -0.05 7.33
CA THR A 82 -9.08 0.90 8.09
C THR A 82 -8.62 0.88 9.54
N ILE A 83 -8.33 2.07 10.06
CA ILE A 83 -7.84 2.27 11.43
C ILE A 83 -8.93 3.01 12.17
N TYR A 84 -9.44 2.42 13.24
CA TYR A 84 -10.48 3.00 14.08
C TYR A 84 -9.87 3.53 15.37
N GLU A 85 -10.23 4.76 15.75
CA GLU A 85 -10.21 5.18 17.14
C GLU A 85 -11.31 4.40 17.86
N ASN A 86 -10.96 3.42 18.69
CA ASN A 86 -11.96 2.61 19.39
C ASN A 86 -12.40 3.24 20.72
N MET A 87 -11.56 4.12 21.28
CA MET A 87 -11.76 4.84 22.54
C MET A 87 -11.05 6.20 22.44
N PRO A 88 -11.45 7.23 23.22
CA PRO A 88 -10.76 8.53 23.19
C PRO A 88 -9.23 8.40 23.31
N VAL A 89 -8.52 8.80 22.26
CA VAL A 89 -7.06 8.64 22.14
C VAL A 89 -6.34 9.84 22.78
N PRO A 90 -5.58 9.64 23.87
CA PRO A 90 -4.74 10.71 24.43
C PRO A 90 -3.64 11.13 23.46
N THR A 91 -3.00 12.28 23.69
CA THR A 91 -1.77 12.61 22.97
C THR A 91 -0.65 11.64 23.41
N GLY A 92 0.05 11.03 22.46
CA GLY A 92 1.11 10.07 22.73
C GLY A 92 1.82 9.59 21.47
N ASP A 93 2.77 8.67 21.65
CA ASP A 93 3.46 8.00 20.53
C ASP A 93 2.78 6.65 20.25
N TYR A 94 2.32 6.48 19.02
CA TYR A 94 1.53 5.32 18.60
C TYR A 94 2.09 4.74 17.32
N LYS A 95 3.04 3.81 17.43
CA LYS A 95 3.74 3.23 16.29
C LYS A 95 3.37 1.77 16.12
N LEU A 96 2.92 1.40 14.95
CA LEU A 96 2.58 0.03 14.61
C LEU A 96 3.43 -0.47 13.44
N THR A 97 3.74 -1.75 13.50
CA THR A 97 4.36 -2.48 12.40
C THR A 97 3.48 -3.67 12.09
N PHE A 98 3.19 -3.91 10.82
CA PHE A 98 2.51 -5.09 10.33
C PHE A 98 3.41 -5.81 9.33
N ASP A 99 3.79 -7.04 9.67
CA ASP A 99 4.60 -7.93 8.85
C ASP A 99 3.70 -9.04 8.28
N PHE A 100 3.65 -9.14 6.96
CA PHE A 100 2.85 -10.12 6.23
C PHE A 100 3.64 -11.40 5.90
N GLY A 101 4.91 -11.47 6.32
CA GLY A 101 5.82 -12.56 6.09
C GLY A 101 5.93 -12.96 4.62
N ALA A 102 5.99 -14.26 4.35
CA ALA A 102 6.10 -14.80 3.00
C ALA A 102 4.74 -15.07 2.33
N THR A 103 3.63 -14.59 2.91
CA THR A 103 2.27 -14.95 2.46
C THR A 103 1.73 -14.07 1.33
N LEU A 104 2.38 -12.94 1.06
CA LEU A 104 1.92 -12.00 0.03
C LEU A 104 2.16 -12.51 -1.40
N PRO A 105 1.23 -12.25 -2.32
CA PRO A 105 1.39 -12.63 -3.74
C PRO A 105 2.42 -11.75 -4.48
N ALA A 106 2.78 -10.60 -3.93
CA ALA A 106 3.78 -9.67 -4.47
C ALA A 106 4.35 -8.79 -3.36
N ALA A 107 5.53 -8.21 -3.61
CA ALA A 107 6.17 -7.30 -2.67
C ALA A 107 5.40 -5.97 -2.53
N ILE A 108 5.29 -5.47 -1.30
CA ILE A 108 4.74 -4.15 -0.99
C ILE A 108 5.67 -3.07 -1.57
N THR A 109 5.08 -2.09 -2.24
CA THR A 109 5.83 -0.95 -2.81
C THR A 109 5.20 0.40 -2.52
N SER A 110 3.96 0.43 -2.05
CA SER A 110 3.29 1.65 -1.65
C SER A 110 2.40 1.40 -0.44
N PHE A 111 2.35 2.39 0.45
CA PHE A 111 1.39 2.46 1.53
C PHE A 111 0.91 3.92 1.62
N THR A 112 -0.36 4.16 1.33
CA THR A 112 -0.88 5.51 1.05
C THR A 112 -2.19 5.79 1.77
N LEU A 113 -2.43 7.04 2.14
CA LEU A 113 -3.68 7.49 2.76
C LEU A 113 -4.76 7.63 1.69
N LEU A 114 -5.91 6.99 1.89
CA LEU A 114 -7.11 7.14 1.05
C LEU A 114 -8.07 8.17 1.64
N ASP A 115 -8.33 8.06 2.94
CA ASP A 115 -9.20 8.97 3.68
C ASP A 115 -8.61 9.24 5.07
N GLY A 116 -8.41 10.51 5.39
CA GLY A 116 -7.96 10.98 6.70
C GLY A 116 -8.91 11.99 7.32
N SER A 117 -10.14 12.10 6.81
CA SER A 117 -11.06 13.20 7.13
C SER A 117 -11.55 13.23 8.57
N GLN A 118 -11.41 12.13 9.31
CA GLN A 118 -11.86 11.98 10.70
C GLN A 118 -10.75 12.24 11.74
N ALA A 119 -9.61 12.77 11.31
CA ALA A 119 -8.55 13.19 12.21
C ALA A 119 -7.85 14.44 11.65
N ASP A 120 -7.43 15.32 12.55
CA ASP A 120 -6.50 16.37 12.20
C ASP A 120 -5.06 15.84 12.22
N GLY A 121 -4.23 16.28 11.28
CA GLY A 121 -2.86 15.79 11.10
C GLY A 121 -2.71 14.85 9.90
N VAL A 122 -1.53 14.24 9.76
CA VAL A 122 -1.25 13.25 8.71
C VAL A 122 -0.56 12.05 9.36
N PRO A 123 -1.09 10.82 9.18
CA PRO A 123 -0.42 9.64 9.71
C PRO A 123 0.93 9.43 9.02
N GLY A 124 1.91 8.96 9.78
CA GLY A 124 3.16 8.47 9.20
C GLY A 124 2.91 7.11 8.56
N LEU A 125 2.99 7.04 7.23
CA LEU A 125 2.87 5.78 6.48
C LEU A 125 4.22 5.43 5.87
N SER A 126 4.66 4.19 6.08
CA SER A 126 5.94 3.72 5.55
C SER A 126 5.88 2.28 5.06
N VAL A 127 6.63 2.00 3.99
CA VAL A 127 6.97 0.65 3.57
C VAL A 127 8.37 0.37 4.10
N ILE A 128 8.48 -0.52 5.07
CA ILE A 128 9.77 -0.85 5.71
C ILE A 128 10.59 -1.74 4.78
N ASP A 129 9.93 -2.71 4.14
CA ASP A 129 10.48 -3.60 3.13
C ASP A 129 9.34 -4.22 2.28
N GLY A 130 9.64 -5.26 1.49
CA GLY A 130 8.68 -5.89 0.58
C GLY A 130 7.53 -6.67 1.25
N HIS A 131 7.52 -6.82 2.58
CA HIS A 131 6.48 -7.54 3.31
C HIS A 131 6.08 -6.88 4.63
N THR A 132 6.60 -5.68 4.92
CA THR A 132 6.37 -4.99 6.19
C THR A 132 5.99 -3.54 5.94
N ILE A 133 4.92 -3.08 6.60
CA ILE A 133 4.53 -1.68 6.65
C ILE A 133 4.66 -1.14 8.07
N GLY A 134 4.94 0.16 8.18
CA GLY A 134 4.95 0.90 9.43
C GLY A 134 3.92 2.03 9.42
N LEU A 135 3.27 2.24 10.56
CA LEU A 135 2.24 3.24 10.81
C LEU A 135 2.62 4.06 12.05
N ASP A 136 2.53 5.39 11.97
CA ASP A 136 2.69 6.30 13.09
C ASP A 136 1.44 7.19 13.22
N LEU A 137 0.72 7.02 14.34
CA LEU A 137 -0.53 7.73 14.65
C LEU A 137 -0.32 8.81 15.71
N GLY A 138 0.89 9.01 16.25
CA GLY A 138 1.12 9.91 17.39
C GLY A 138 0.87 11.39 17.10
N GLY A 139 0.92 11.77 15.82
CA GLY A 139 0.64 13.14 15.36
C GLY A 139 -0.82 13.44 15.05
N LEU A 140 -1.75 12.51 15.29
CA LEU A 140 -3.15 12.67 14.97
C LEU A 140 -3.97 13.18 16.15
N ALA A 141 -4.92 14.08 15.87
CA ALA A 141 -5.99 14.44 16.78
C ALA A 141 -7.31 13.93 16.20
N TRP A 142 -7.85 12.88 16.79
CA TRP A 142 -9.05 12.22 16.31
C TRP A 142 -10.31 13.00 16.65
N HIS A 143 -11.34 12.88 15.82
CA HIS A 143 -12.61 13.59 16.00
C HIS A 143 -13.57 12.89 16.98
N GLY A 144 -13.21 11.74 17.56
CA GLY A 144 -14.03 10.99 18.51
C GLY A 144 -15.03 10.03 17.85
N ASP A 145 -15.92 9.43 18.65
CA ASP A 145 -17.09 8.68 18.20
C ASP A 145 -16.82 7.56 17.17
N PHE A 146 -15.75 6.77 17.39
CA PHE A 146 -15.33 5.70 16.46
C PHE A 146 -14.86 6.21 15.09
N ALA A 147 -14.25 7.40 15.06
CA ALA A 147 -13.57 7.97 13.91
C ALA A 147 -12.61 6.96 13.26
N SER A 148 -12.55 6.99 11.92
CA SER A 148 -11.66 6.12 11.17
C SER A 148 -10.91 6.84 10.06
N ILE A 149 -9.72 6.33 9.77
CA ILE A 149 -8.96 6.69 8.58
C ILE A 149 -8.72 5.42 7.77
N THR A 150 -8.60 5.57 6.46
CA THR A 150 -8.40 4.44 5.55
C THR A 150 -7.14 4.64 4.73
N THR A 151 -6.37 3.57 4.59
CA THR A 151 -5.13 3.53 3.83
C THR A 151 -5.18 2.40 2.81
N GLN A 152 -4.27 2.41 1.84
CA GLN A 152 -4.13 1.39 0.81
C GLN A 152 -2.70 0.89 0.74
N ILE A 153 -2.55 -0.43 0.86
CA ILE A 153 -1.33 -1.16 0.56
C ILE A 153 -1.35 -1.51 -0.92
N GLY A 154 -0.24 -1.23 -1.60
CA GLY A 154 -0.08 -1.53 -3.01
C GLY A 154 1.23 -2.23 -3.30
N ALA A 155 1.20 -3.09 -4.30
CA ALA A 155 2.38 -3.74 -4.86
C ALA A 155 2.71 -3.12 -6.21
N ALA A 156 3.99 -3.17 -6.60
CA ALA A 156 4.38 -2.84 -7.96
C ALA A 156 3.60 -3.79 -8.83
N GLY A 157 2.71 -3.25 -9.65
CA GLY A 157 1.69 -4.06 -10.30
C GLY A 157 2.34 -5.30 -10.90
N SER A 158 1.92 -6.48 -10.45
CA SER A 158 1.91 -7.69 -11.27
C SER A 158 0.86 -7.56 -12.39
N GLY A 159 0.67 -6.33 -12.87
CA GLY A 159 -0.08 -5.99 -14.03
C GLY A 159 0.60 -6.67 -15.19
N THR A 160 -0.03 -7.76 -15.59
CA THR A 160 -0.29 -8.10 -16.97
C THR A 160 -0.94 -6.95 -17.77
N SER A 161 -0.89 -5.69 -17.31
CA SER A 161 -0.85 -4.56 -18.23
C SER A 161 0.42 -4.72 -19.04
N VAL A 162 0.29 -5.56 -20.08
CA VAL A 162 1.05 -5.51 -21.32
C VAL A 162 1.39 -4.04 -21.49
N PRO A 163 2.68 -3.65 -21.46
CA PRO A 163 3.06 -2.28 -21.79
C PRO A 163 2.28 -1.97 -23.05
N GLU A 164 1.35 -1.00 -23.02
CA GLU A 164 0.58 -0.70 -24.23
C GLU A 164 1.64 -0.58 -25.31
N PRO A 165 1.58 -1.43 -26.36
CA PRO A 165 2.69 -1.51 -27.27
C PRO A 165 2.90 -0.08 -27.75
N ALA A 166 4.15 0.36 -27.78
CA ALA A 166 4.51 1.75 -28.06
C ALA A 166 4.09 2.19 -29.49
N VAL A 167 3.14 1.51 -30.13
CA VAL A 167 2.50 1.75 -31.41
C VAL A 167 2.22 3.23 -31.66
N PRO A 168 1.71 4.05 -30.72
CA PRO A 168 1.55 5.48 -30.99
C PRO A 168 2.91 6.18 -31.18
N ALA A 169 3.89 5.87 -30.33
CA ALA A 169 5.24 6.43 -30.41
C ALA A 169 6.03 5.90 -31.63
N LEU A 170 5.87 4.62 -31.98
CA LEU A 170 6.43 3.97 -33.17
C LEU A 170 5.79 4.51 -34.45
N LEU A 171 4.47 4.73 -34.47
CA LEU A 171 3.77 5.38 -35.59
C LEU A 171 4.23 6.83 -35.75
N LEU A 172 4.37 7.59 -34.66
CA LEU A 172 4.87 8.95 -34.72
C LEU A 172 6.32 8.99 -35.21
N ALA A 173 7.18 8.12 -34.69
CA ALA A 173 8.57 8.01 -35.12
C ALA A 173 8.67 7.61 -36.60
N GLY A 174 7.87 6.65 -37.05
CA GLY A 174 7.78 6.24 -38.45
C GLY A 174 7.28 7.36 -39.37
N ALA A 175 6.25 8.11 -38.95
CA ALA A 175 5.74 9.25 -39.70
C ALA A 175 6.77 10.39 -39.79
N CYS A 176 7.49 10.68 -38.70
CA CYS A 176 8.59 11.65 -38.68
C CYS A 176 9.74 11.23 -39.60
N ALA A 177 10.14 9.95 -39.58
CA ALA A 177 11.18 9.43 -40.45
C ALA A 177 10.80 9.53 -41.95
N LEU A 178 9.55 9.23 -42.30
CA LEU A 178 9.03 9.36 -43.67
C LEU A 178 8.95 10.83 -44.13
N ALA A 179 8.54 11.74 -43.24
CA ALA A 179 8.47 13.17 -43.53
C ALA A 179 9.87 13.79 -43.75
N LEU A 180 10.88 13.37 -42.98
CA LEU A 180 12.27 13.79 -43.13
C LEU A 180 12.93 13.17 -44.37
N GLY A 181 12.61 11.92 -44.71
CA GLY A 181 13.09 11.25 -45.93
C GLY A 181 12.59 11.93 -47.21
N ARG A 182 11.34 12.38 -47.25
CA ARG A 182 10.75 13.08 -48.42
C ARG A 182 11.39 14.43 -48.73
N LYS A 183 11.94 15.14 -47.73
CA LYS A 183 12.64 16.42 -47.96
C LYS A 183 14.01 16.23 -48.62
N ARG A 184 14.59 15.03 -48.53
CA ARG A 184 15.93 14.73 -49.06
C ARG A 184 15.91 14.33 -50.53
N GLY A 185 14.83 13.70 -51.01
CA GLY A 185 14.63 13.35 -52.43
C GLY A 185 14.15 14.49 -53.33
N ARG A 186 13.91 15.69 -52.77
CA ARG A 186 13.44 16.88 -53.52
C ARG A 186 14.53 17.93 -53.75
N ARG A 187 15.77 17.61 -53.41
CA ARG A 187 16.98 18.35 -53.80
C ARG A 187 17.85 17.42 -54.63
N ALA A 188 17.46 17.23 -55.88
CA ALA A 188 18.30 16.75 -56.97
C ALA A 188 18.15 17.77 -58.10
#